data_AF-A0A2N1T8X2-F1
#
_entry.id   AF-A0A2N1T8X2-F1
#
_cell.length_a   1.000
_cell.length_b   1.000
_cell.length_c   1.000
_cell.angle_alpha   90.00
_cell.angle_beta   90.00
_cell.angle_gamma   90.00
#
_symmetry.space_group_name_H-M   'P 1'
#
loop_
_entity.id
_entity.type
_entity.pdbx_description
1 polymer ?
#
loop_
_entity_poly.entity_id
_entity_poly.type
_entity_poly.pdbx_seq_one_letter_code
_entity_poly.pdbx_strand_id
1 'polypeptide(L)'
;MNDEFIKIIRESIKPYQELANQIAETMRPTILAIEQIRKQYEPVMAQISNTVNAWVKQNEHVFETIKKYAVLAKRWQEQEKQNVAKMAESGWFPNWYTFYFEPGNEITDIDELMTLHLNDCWAEVTAEIIKLCPNREHVLRAAIKLHEEKNYIASVPLFISQADGIFCEEIKTFLFAGDKPKEVLENMLETGELQRGFFEDILLEPYMLKTQFSEGVRKSSSNDKKKAPNRNGILHGHRKHLDYDNELNSLKSFSLLAFVVFSVKDIFKKNITISK
;
A
#
# COMPACT_ATOMS: atom_id res chain seq x y z
N MET A 1 20.68 -3.99 -9.53
CA MET A 1 20.91 -2.54 -9.74
C MET A 1 22.10 -2.10 -8.92
N ASN A 2 22.77 -1.03 -9.32
CA ASN A 2 23.85 -0.44 -8.54
C ASN A 2 23.35 -0.12 -7.12
N ASP A 3 24.06 -0.59 -6.09
CA ASP A 3 23.92 -0.09 -4.70
C ASP A 3 23.94 1.45 -4.67
N GLU A 4 24.60 2.04 -5.65
CA GLU A 4 24.65 3.47 -5.92
C GLU A 4 23.28 4.09 -6.25
N PHE A 5 22.39 3.41 -6.97
CA PHE A 5 21.07 3.92 -7.35
C PHE A 5 20.09 3.87 -6.17
N ILE A 6 20.11 2.77 -5.40
CA ILE A 6 19.34 2.67 -4.14
C ILE A 6 19.91 3.60 -3.08
N LYS A 7 21.23 3.80 -3.06
CA LYS A 7 21.86 4.83 -2.25
C LYS A 7 21.41 6.22 -2.69
N ILE A 8 21.34 6.53 -3.99
CA ILE A 8 20.83 7.81 -4.49
C ILE A 8 19.36 8.01 -4.13
N ILE A 9 18.51 6.98 -4.26
CA ILE A 9 17.09 7.06 -3.86
C ILE A 9 16.95 7.18 -2.34
N ARG A 10 17.72 6.41 -1.55
CA ARG A 10 17.73 6.54 -0.09
C ARG A 10 18.30 7.88 0.36
N GLU A 11 19.29 8.42 -0.34
CA GLU A 11 19.92 9.72 -0.09
C GLU A 11 19.04 10.89 -0.58
N SER A 12 18.18 10.69 -1.58
CA SER A 12 17.24 11.69 -2.06
C SER A 12 15.96 11.71 -1.23
N ILE A 13 15.53 10.57 -0.69
CA ILE A 13 14.37 10.46 0.21
C ILE A 13 14.78 10.72 1.67
N LYS A 14 16.04 10.49 2.05
CA LYS A 14 16.57 10.75 3.40
C LYS A 14 16.23 12.14 3.93
N PRO A 15 16.42 13.24 3.18
CA PRO A 15 16.11 14.58 3.65
C PRO A 15 14.62 14.74 3.97
N TYR A 16 13.74 14.09 3.21
CA TYR A 16 12.30 14.13 3.44
C TYR A 16 11.88 13.23 4.61
N GLN A 17 12.50 12.07 4.78
CA GLN A 17 12.30 11.19 5.93
C GLN A 17 12.88 11.78 7.21
N GLU A 18 14.08 12.35 7.15
CA GLU A 18 14.74 13.05 8.25
C GLU A 18 13.97 14.31 8.60
N LEU A 19 13.45 15.06 7.63
CA LEU A 19 12.56 16.20 7.87
C LEU A 19 11.21 15.76 8.44
N ALA A 20 10.59 14.72 7.91
CA ALA A 20 9.34 14.17 8.45
C ALA A 20 9.52 13.62 9.86
N ASN A 21 10.64 12.94 10.14
CA ASN A 21 10.99 12.43 11.45
C ASN A 21 11.42 13.54 12.41
N GLN A 22 12.10 14.60 11.94
CA GLN A 22 12.41 15.77 12.75
C GLN A 22 11.16 16.57 13.06
N ILE A 23 10.25 16.75 12.10
CA ILE A 23 8.94 17.35 12.32
C ILE A 23 8.15 16.48 13.29
N ALA A 24 8.12 15.16 13.10
CA ALA A 24 7.43 14.24 13.98
C ALA A 24 8.04 14.26 15.39
N GLU A 25 9.34 14.14 15.58
CA GLU A 25 10.02 14.16 16.88
C GLU A 25 9.95 15.53 17.56
N THR A 26 10.00 16.63 16.79
CA THR A 26 9.84 17.99 17.34
C THR A 26 8.38 18.25 17.73
N MET A 27 7.43 17.68 17.00
CA MET A 27 5.99 17.83 17.26
C MET A 27 5.45 16.77 18.20
N ARG A 28 6.13 15.64 18.43
CA ARG A 28 5.68 14.51 19.25
C ARG A 28 5.46 14.88 20.71
N PRO A 29 6.35 15.65 21.39
CA PRO A 29 6.07 16.17 22.73
C PRO A 29 4.86 17.09 22.72
N THR A 30 4.69 17.90 21.68
CA THR A 30 3.60 18.86 21.54
C THR A 30 2.27 18.17 21.27
N ILE A 31 2.24 17.15 20.41
CA ILE A 31 1.06 16.34 20.08
C ILE A 31 0.66 15.49 21.27
N LEU A 32 1.61 14.84 21.94
CA LEU A 32 1.35 14.06 23.15
C LEU A 32 0.92 14.96 24.33
N ALA A 33 1.50 16.15 24.47
CA ALA A 33 1.04 17.15 25.44
C ALA A 33 -0.37 17.65 25.11
N ILE A 34 -0.67 17.94 23.83
CA ILE A 34 -2.00 18.36 23.38
C ILE A 34 -3.03 17.25 23.61
N GLU A 35 -2.70 15.98 23.35
CA GLU A 35 -3.60 14.85 23.56
C GLU A 35 -3.80 14.52 25.05
N GLN A 36 -2.74 14.62 25.87
CA GLN A 36 -2.83 14.44 27.31
C GLN A 36 -3.63 15.58 27.97
N ILE A 37 -3.40 16.83 27.55
CA ILE A 37 -4.17 18.00 28.01
C ILE A 37 -5.63 17.89 27.53
N ARG A 38 -5.87 17.46 26.28
CA ARG A 38 -7.22 17.26 25.74
C ARG A 38 -8.02 16.19 26.51
N LYS A 39 -7.40 15.05 26.84
CA LYS A 39 -8.04 13.99 27.63
C LYS A 39 -8.28 14.38 29.09
N GLN A 40 -7.45 15.25 29.65
CA GLN A 40 -7.51 15.62 31.06
C GLN A 40 -8.37 16.87 31.33
N TYR A 41 -8.61 17.71 30.32
CA TYR A 41 -9.18 19.05 30.49
C TYR A 41 -10.33 19.39 29.53
N GLU A 42 -11.06 18.39 29.01
CA GLU A 42 -12.29 18.56 28.22
C GLU A 42 -13.29 19.59 28.81
N PRO A 43 -13.46 19.73 30.14
CA PRO A 43 -14.32 20.77 30.74
C PRO A 43 -13.69 22.18 30.81
N VAL A 44 -12.36 22.30 30.71
CA VAL A 44 -11.59 23.55 30.89
C VAL A 44 -11.30 24.26 29.55
N MET A 45 -11.48 23.55 28.43
CA MET A 45 -11.28 24.08 27.07
C MET A 45 -12.18 25.28 26.73
N ALA A 46 -13.25 25.53 27.48
CA ALA A 46 -14.07 26.74 27.34
C ALA A 46 -13.34 28.05 27.77
N GLN A 47 -12.33 27.96 28.66
CA GLN A 47 -11.58 29.12 29.15
C GLN A 47 -10.25 29.38 28.41
N ILE A 48 -9.70 28.36 27.74
CA ILE A 48 -8.38 28.41 27.04
C ILE A 48 -8.46 29.13 25.67
N SER A 49 -9.67 29.39 25.16
CA SER A 49 -9.91 30.06 23.88
C SER A 49 -9.12 31.37 23.72
N ASN A 50 -8.99 32.19 24.77
CA ASN A 50 -8.38 33.52 24.66
C ASN A 50 -6.85 33.50 24.49
N THR A 51 -6.15 32.57 25.15
CA THR A 51 -4.67 32.49 25.08
C THR A 51 -4.22 31.81 23.79
N VAL A 52 -4.95 30.79 23.33
CA VAL A 52 -4.72 30.16 22.03
C VAL A 52 -5.00 31.15 20.90
N ASN A 53 -6.09 31.91 20.97
CA ASN A 53 -6.40 32.94 19.96
C ASN A 53 -5.35 34.06 19.90
N ALA A 54 -4.72 34.42 21.03
CA ALA A 54 -3.65 35.42 21.07
C ALA A 54 -2.36 34.89 20.42
N TRP A 55 -2.00 33.63 20.65
CA TRP A 55 -0.84 32.98 20.03
C TRP A 55 -1.06 32.71 18.53
N VAL A 56 -2.27 32.30 18.14
CA VAL A 56 -2.71 32.16 16.74
C VAL A 56 -2.63 33.50 16.01
N LYS A 57 -3.07 34.61 16.64
CA LYS A 57 -2.92 35.96 16.09
C LYS A 57 -1.46 36.40 15.93
N GLN A 58 -0.58 36.05 16.88
CA GLN A 58 0.84 36.40 16.78
C GLN A 58 1.61 35.55 15.76
N ASN A 59 1.15 34.34 15.47
CA ASN A 59 1.81 33.39 14.57
C ASN A 59 0.94 33.06 13.34
N GLU A 60 0.14 34.03 12.88
CA GLU A 60 -0.81 33.87 11.78
C GLU A 60 -0.15 33.32 10.50
N HIS A 61 1.08 33.77 10.21
CA HIS A 61 1.89 33.26 9.09
C HIS A 61 2.25 31.78 9.21
N VAL A 62 2.48 31.25 10.42
CA VAL A 62 2.76 29.83 10.66
C VAL A 62 1.47 29.02 10.43
N PHE A 63 0.34 29.52 10.92
CA PHE A 63 -0.96 28.87 10.70
C PHE A 63 -1.37 28.85 9.23
N GLU A 64 -1.20 29.95 8.51
CA GLU A 64 -1.47 30.00 7.07
C GLU A 64 -0.53 29.09 6.29
N THR A 65 0.73 28.98 6.72
CA THR A 65 1.70 28.04 6.14
C THR A 65 1.31 26.59 6.40
N ILE A 66 0.94 26.23 7.63
CA ILE A 66 0.46 24.89 8.00
C ILE A 66 -0.84 24.55 7.25
N LYS A 67 -1.80 25.48 7.17
CA LYS A 67 -3.03 25.29 6.38
C LYS A 67 -2.71 25.07 4.92
N LYS A 68 -1.79 25.85 4.33
CA LYS A 68 -1.37 25.67 2.94
C LYS A 68 -0.76 24.29 2.71
N TYR A 69 0.14 23.83 3.60
CA TYR A 69 0.72 22.49 3.50
C TYR A 69 -0.30 21.38 3.75
N ALA A 70 -1.24 21.56 4.67
CA ALA A 70 -2.32 20.60 4.91
C ALA A 70 -3.24 20.47 3.68
N VAL A 71 -3.54 21.59 3.01
CA VAL A 71 -4.31 21.59 1.74
C VAL A 71 -3.51 20.91 0.63
N LEU A 72 -2.20 21.17 0.51
CA LEU A 72 -1.34 20.51 -0.48
C LEU A 72 -1.22 19.01 -0.22
N ALA A 73 -0.99 18.61 1.03
CA ALA A 73 -0.93 17.21 1.45
C ALA A 73 -2.25 16.50 1.14
N LYS A 74 -3.40 17.10 1.48
CA LYS A 74 -4.71 16.51 1.16
C LYS A 74 -4.95 16.37 -0.35
N ARG A 75 -4.53 17.36 -1.14
CA ARG A 75 -4.61 17.28 -2.62
C ARG A 75 -3.72 16.17 -3.17
N TRP A 76 -2.49 16.07 -2.67
CA TRP A 76 -1.58 14.99 -3.04
C TRP A 76 -2.16 13.62 -2.67
N GLN A 77 -2.69 13.48 -1.46
CA GLN A 77 -3.31 12.24 -1.00
C GLN A 77 -4.47 11.83 -1.92
N GLU A 78 -5.37 12.74 -2.25
CA GLU A 78 -6.49 12.48 -3.16
C GLU A 78 -6.02 12.09 -4.57
N GLN A 79 -4.97 12.76 -5.08
CA GLN A 79 -4.37 12.41 -6.36
C GLN A 79 -3.73 11.02 -6.32
N GLU A 80 -3.02 10.69 -5.24
CA GLU A 80 -2.42 9.37 -5.06
C GLU A 80 -3.45 8.26 -4.92
N LYS A 81 -4.57 8.50 -4.23
CA LYS A 81 -5.70 7.56 -4.21
C LYS A 81 -6.16 7.22 -5.63
N GLN A 82 -6.34 8.25 -6.46
CA GLN A 82 -6.74 8.06 -7.85
C GLN A 82 -5.67 7.36 -8.69
N ASN A 83 -4.39 7.64 -8.45
CA ASN A 83 -3.29 6.98 -9.13
C ASN A 83 -3.24 5.49 -8.78
N VAL A 84 -3.20 5.17 -7.49
CA VAL A 84 -3.19 3.80 -6.97
C VAL A 84 -4.42 3.02 -7.44
N ALA A 85 -5.60 3.65 -7.50
CA ALA A 85 -6.79 3.03 -8.07
C ALA A 85 -6.62 2.63 -9.54
N LYS A 86 -6.12 3.55 -10.38
CA LYS A 86 -5.85 3.28 -11.81
C LYS A 86 -4.80 2.19 -12.02
N MET A 87 -3.77 2.15 -11.16
CA MET A 87 -2.78 1.08 -11.16
C MET A 87 -3.43 -0.27 -10.87
N ALA A 88 -4.25 -0.35 -9.82
CA ALA A 88 -4.93 -1.58 -9.40
C ALA A 88 -5.91 -2.09 -10.46
N GLU A 89 -6.65 -1.20 -11.15
CA GLU A 89 -7.50 -1.55 -12.29
C GLU A 89 -6.70 -2.13 -13.47
N SER A 90 -5.43 -1.75 -13.60
CA SER A 90 -4.47 -2.25 -14.59
C SER A 90 -3.67 -3.45 -14.08
N GLY A 91 -4.04 -4.01 -12.93
CA GLY A 91 -3.43 -5.19 -12.33
C GLY A 91 -2.13 -4.95 -11.57
N TRP A 92 -1.75 -3.68 -11.36
CA TRP A 92 -0.54 -3.29 -10.63
C TRP A 92 -0.85 -2.77 -9.25
N PHE A 93 -0.08 -3.21 -8.27
CA PHE A 93 -0.24 -2.77 -6.89
C PHE A 93 1.08 -2.16 -6.40
N PRO A 94 1.08 -0.86 -6.06
CA PRO A 94 2.30 -0.21 -5.61
C PRO A 94 2.69 -0.69 -4.22
N ASN A 95 3.97 -0.61 -3.90
CA ASN A 95 4.58 -0.93 -2.62
C ASN A 95 5.55 0.21 -2.26
N TRP A 96 6.22 0.14 -1.10
CA TRP A 96 7.08 1.24 -0.64
C TRP A 96 8.21 1.62 -1.60
N TYR A 97 8.65 0.69 -2.45
CA TYR A 97 9.66 0.93 -3.47
C TYR A 97 9.06 1.59 -4.72
N THR A 98 7.83 1.21 -5.10
CA THR A 98 7.14 1.72 -6.29
C THR A 98 6.21 2.94 -6.03
N PHE A 99 6.00 3.34 -4.78
CA PHE A 99 5.01 4.37 -4.38
C PHE A 99 5.33 5.79 -4.86
N TYR A 100 6.59 6.09 -5.16
CA TYR A 100 7.05 7.45 -5.48
C TYR A 100 7.11 7.75 -6.98
N PHE A 101 6.53 6.90 -7.83
CA PHE A 101 6.63 7.08 -9.26
C PHE A 101 5.40 7.78 -9.86
N GLU A 102 5.56 9.07 -10.16
CA GLU A 102 4.74 9.71 -11.19
C GLU A 102 5.21 9.18 -12.55
N PRO A 103 4.33 8.70 -13.45
CA PRO A 103 4.67 8.44 -14.83
C PRO A 103 5.37 9.66 -15.41
N GLY A 104 6.71 9.61 -15.49
CA GLY A 104 7.46 10.67 -16.15
C GLY A 104 6.88 10.84 -17.54
N ASN A 105 6.79 12.08 -18.03
CA ASN A 105 6.15 12.44 -19.31
C ASN A 105 6.69 11.69 -20.56
N GLU A 106 7.63 10.76 -20.41
CA GLU A 106 8.22 9.93 -21.46
C GLU A 106 7.80 8.44 -21.41
N ILE A 107 7.50 7.86 -20.24
CA ILE A 107 7.00 6.47 -20.13
C ILE A 107 5.48 6.52 -19.96
N THR A 108 4.77 6.25 -21.06
CA THR A 108 3.30 6.29 -21.10
C THR A 108 2.65 4.96 -20.74
N ASP A 109 3.41 3.86 -20.73
CA ASP A 109 2.91 2.52 -20.41
C ASP A 109 3.28 2.10 -18.97
N ILE A 110 2.24 1.90 -18.15
CA ILE A 110 2.36 1.43 -16.78
C ILE A 110 2.97 0.02 -16.68
N ASP A 111 2.73 -0.84 -17.68
CA ASP A 111 3.25 -2.21 -17.67
C ASP A 111 4.78 -2.21 -17.80
N GLU A 112 5.32 -1.41 -18.73
CA GLU A 112 6.77 -1.26 -18.92
C GLU A 112 7.43 -0.65 -17.69
N LEU A 113 6.83 0.41 -17.16
CA LEU A 113 7.32 1.12 -15.98
C LEU A 113 7.42 0.19 -14.76
N MET A 114 6.32 -0.49 -14.43
CA MET A 114 6.26 -1.34 -13.24
C MET A 114 7.16 -2.57 -13.40
N THR A 115 7.29 -3.09 -14.62
CA THR A 115 8.21 -4.19 -14.93
C THR A 115 9.66 -3.78 -14.69
N LEU A 116 10.09 -2.63 -15.24
CA LEU A 116 11.42 -2.08 -15.00
C LEU A 116 11.66 -1.95 -13.49
N HIS A 117 10.74 -1.26 -12.79
CA HIS A 117 10.92 -0.97 -11.38
C HIS A 117 10.97 -2.21 -10.50
N LEU A 118 10.17 -3.24 -10.77
CA LEU A 118 10.21 -4.47 -9.98
C LEU A 118 11.47 -5.29 -10.26
N ASN A 119 12.02 -5.22 -11.46
CA ASN A 119 13.25 -5.94 -11.83
C ASN A 119 14.49 -5.33 -11.17
N ASP A 120 14.81 -4.07 -11.46
CA ASP A 120 14.66 -3.02 -10.47
C ASP A 120 15.18 -3.29 -9.03
N CYS A 121 14.18 -3.38 -8.16
CA CYS A 121 14.28 -3.60 -6.73
C CYS A 121 13.93 -5.05 -6.32
N TRP A 122 14.03 -6.03 -7.22
CA TRP A 122 13.58 -7.40 -6.99
C TRP A 122 14.18 -8.01 -5.72
N ALA A 123 15.51 -7.88 -5.57
CA ALA A 123 16.24 -8.44 -4.45
C ALA A 123 15.81 -7.80 -3.10
N GLU A 124 15.58 -6.50 -3.09
CA GLU A 124 15.20 -5.74 -1.90
C GLU A 124 13.76 -6.04 -1.49
N VAL A 125 12.84 -6.07 -2.46
CA VAL A 125 11.43 -6.36 -2.21
C VAL A 125 11.28 -7.80 -1.71
N THR A 126 11.93 -8.77 -2.36
CA THR A 126 11.85 -10.17 -1.95
C THR A 126 12.47 -10.40 -0.57
N ALA A 127 13.63 -9.81 -0.28
CA ALA A 127 14.24 -9.91 1.05
C ALA A 127 13.34 -9.35 2.15
N GLU A 128 12.70 -8.20 1.92
CA GLU A 128 11.82 -7.59 2.91
C GLU A 128 10.50 -8.40 3.08
N ILE A 129 9.95 -8.95 2.00
CA ILE A 129 8.78 -9.86 2.07
C ILE A 129 9.08 -11.07 2.95
N ILE A 130 10.24 -11.71 2.78
CA ILE A 130 10.66 -12.87 3.58
C ILE A 130 10.81 -12.47 5.05
N LYS A 131 11.44 -11.33 5.32
CA LYS A 131 11.62 -10.80 6.67
C LYS A 131 10.29 -10.51 7.38
N LEU A 132 9.29 -9.99 6.66
CA LEU A 132 7.96 -9.71 7.20
C LEU A 132 7.11 -10.97 7.40
N CYS A 133 7.42 -12.06 6.68
CA CYS A 133 6.64 -13.30 6.68
C CYS A 133 7.48 -14.54 7.02
N PRO A 134 8.15 -14.61 8.19
CA PRO A 134 9.07 -15.71 8.51
C PRO A 134 8.40 -17.09 8.51
N ASN A 135 7.14 -17.18 8.96
CA ASN A 135 6.39 -18.45 8.98
C ASN A 135 6.09 -19.01 7.57
N ARG A 136 6.17 -18.16 6.54
CA ARG A 136 5.91 -18.53 5.14
C ARG A 136 7.18 -18.52 4.28
N GLU A 137 8.35 -18.32 4.89
CA GLU A 137 9.62 -18.18 4.18
C GLU A 137 9.84 -19.29 3.15
N HIS A 138 9.66 -20.55 3.54
CA HIS A 138 9.87 -21.69 2.65
C HIS A 138 8.96 -21.68 1.41
N VAL A 139 7.69 -21.26 1.54
CA VAL A 139 6.75 -21.17 0.42
C VAL A 139 7.05 -19.95 -0.45
N LEU A 140 7.35 -18.81 0.18
CA LEU A 140 7.66 -17.56 -0.52
C LEU A 140 8.95 -17.68 -1.32
N ARG A 141 10.00 -18.29 -0.74
CA ARG A 141 11.25 -18.58 -1.46
C ARG A 141 11.02 -19.51 -2.66
N ALA A 142 10.15 -20.52 -2.52
CA ALA A 142 9.78 -21.37 -3.64
C ALA A 142 9.08 -20.58 -4.75
N ALA A 143 8.15 -19.68 -4.40
CA ALA A 143 7.44 -18.84 -5.36
C ALA A 143 8.37 -17.87 -6.11
N ILE A 144 9.28 -17.23 -5.38
CA ILE A 144 10.31 -16.33 -5.93
C ILE A 144 11.23 -17.09 -6.89
N LYS A 145 11.74 -18.25 -6.46
CA LYS A 145 12.59 -19.11 -7.29
C LYS A 145 11.89 -19.53 -8.58
N LEU A 146 10.60 -19.89 -8.51
CA LEU A 146 9.82 -20.25 -9.71
C LEU A 146 9.74 -19.09 -10.70
N HIS A 147 9.57 -17.85 -10.24
CA HIS A 147 9.61 -16.68 -11.10
C HIS A 147 10.99 -16.49 -11.75
N GLU A 148 12.07 -16.59 -10.97
CA GLU A 148 13.46 -16.46 -11.45
C GLU A 148 13.81 -17.53 -12.48
N GLU A 149 13.28 -18.75 -12.32
CA GLU A 149 13.40 -19.86 -13.25
C GLU A 149 12.43 -19.77 -14.45
N LYS A 150 11.67 -18.67 -14.56
CA LYS A 150 10.66 -18.42 -15.60
C LYS A 150 9.52 -19.45 -15.64
N ASN A 151 9.28 -20.12 -14.52
CA ASN A 151 8.19 -21.08 -14.34
C ASN A 151 6.91 -20.34 -13.92
N TYR A 152 6.36 -19.52 -14.83
CA TYR A 152 5.27 -18.60 -14.50
C TYR A 152 3.94 -19.32 -14.29
N ILE A 153 3.74 -20.46 -14.95
CA ILE A 153 2.59 -21.35 -14.76
C ILE A 153 2.44 -21.76 -13.27
N ALA A 154 3.55 -21.88 -12.54
CA ALA A 154 3.54 -22.19 -11.11
C ALA A 154 3.69 -20.95 -10.22
N SER A 155 4.52 -19.97 -10.60
CA SER A 155 4.73 -18.78 -9.76
C SER A 155 3.47 -17.91 -9.63
N VAL A 156 2.71 -17.71 -10.72
CA VAL A 156 1.48 -16.90 -10.74
C VAL A 156 0.46 -17.38 -9.71
N PRO A 157 -0.05 -18.62 -9.76
CA PRO A 157 -1.03 -19.10 -8.78
C PRO A 157 -0.44 -19.14 -7.37
N LEU A 158 0.86 -19.39 -7.21
CA LEU A 158 1.49 -19.42 -5.90
C LEU A 158 1.53 -18.03 -5.26
N PHE A 159 1.94 -16.99 -6.00
CA PHE A 159 1.89 -15.60 -5.52
C PHE A 159 0.47 -15.16 -5.13
N ILE A 160 -0.52 -15.47 -5.98
CA ILE A 160 -1.92 -15.17 -5.71
C ILE A 160 -2.40 -15.87 -4.43
N SER A 161 -2.08 -17.14 -4.25
CA SER A 161 -2.48 -17.90 -3.05
C SER A 161 -1.80 -17.39 -1.78
N GLN A 162 -0.53 -16.98 -1.85
CA GLN A 162 0.19 -16.43 -0.71
C GLN A 162 -0.36 -15.05 -0.34
N ALA A 163 -0.71 -14.20 -1.31
CA ALA A 163 -1.37 -12.92 -1.06
C ALA A 163 -2.70 -13.14 -0.30
N ASP A 164 -3.53 -14.08 -0.76
CA ASP A 164 -4.82 -14.42 -0.14
C ASP A 164 -4.65 -14.91 1.32
N GLY A 165 -3.68 -15.81 1.54
CA GLY A 165 -3.39 -16.36 2.85
C GLY A 165 -2.80 -15.34 3.84
N ILE A 166 -1.88 -14.49 3.38
CA ILE A 166 -1.25 -13.43 4.20
C ILE A 166 -2.28 -12.39 4.61
N PHE A 167 -3.18 -12.00 3.70
CA PHE A 167 -4.27 -11.09 4.01
C PHE A 167 -5.21 -11.69 5.08
N CYS A 168 -5.57 -12.96 4.94
CA CYS A 168 -6.43 -13.67 5.90
C CYS A 168 -5.82 -13.81 7.30
N GLU A 169 -4.50 -13.96 7.41
CA GLU A 169 -3.82 -14.01 8.70
C GLU A 169 -4.04 -12.76 9.55
N GLU A 170 -3.97 -11.58 8.93
CA GLU A 170 -4.08 -10.30 9.64
C GLU A 170 -5.52 -9.80 9.69
N ILE A 171 -6.26 -9.85 8.58
CA ILE A 171 -7.61 -9.26 8.44
C ILE A 171 -8.74 -10.28 8.73
N LYS A 172 -8.42 -11.56 8.96
CA LYS A 172 -9.38 -12.64 9.30
C LYS A 172 -10.43 -12.94 8.23
N THR A 173 -10.21 -12.50 7.00
CA THR A 173 -11.00 -12.83 5.82
C THR A 173 -10.09 -13.02 4.60
N PHE A 174 -10.51 -13.81 3.62
CA PHE A 174 -9.73 -14.02 2.40
C PHE A 174 -9.84 -12.82 1.46
N LEU A 175 -8.73 -12.40 0.87
CA LEU A 175 -8.63 -11.26 -0.05
C LEU A 175 -9.63 -11.36 -1.22
N PHE A 176 -9.92 -12.57 -1.69
CA PHE A 176 -10.83 -12.80 -2.82
C PHE A 176 -12.24 -13.27 -2.41
N ALA A 177 -12.66 -13.00 -1.17
CA ALA A 177 -13.97 -13.41 -0.64
C ALA A 177 -15.14 -12.47 -1.05
N GLY A 178 -15.12 -11.94 -2.29
CA GLY A 178 -16.13 -11.00 -2.77
C GLY A 178 -16.06 -9.66 -2.05
N ASP A 179 -17.20 -9.16 -1.58
CA ASP A 179 -17.29 -7.86 -0.89
C ASP A 179 -16.87 -7.92 0.60
N LYS A 180 -16.70 -9.12 1.17
CA LYS A 180 -16.35 -9.30 2.59
C LYS A 180 -15.06 -8.60 3.04
N PRO A 181 -13.95 -8.60 2.27
CA PRO A 181 -12.73 -7.90 2.66
C PRO A 181 -12.95 -6.41 2.85
N LYS A 182 -13.74 -5.80 1.95
CA LYS A 182 -14.14 -4.41 2.04
C LYS A 182 -14.96 -4.16 3.30
N GLU A 183 -16.00 -4.97 3.54
CA GLU A 183 -16.86 -4.83 4.74
C GLU A 183 -16.04 -4.95 6.03
N VAL A 184 -15.10 -5.89 6.11
CA VAL A 184 -14.24 -6.07 7.30
C VAL A 184 -13.31 -4.88 7.49
N LEU A 185 -12.66 -4.39 6.42
CA LEU A 185 -11.78 -3.22 6.51
C LEU A 185 -12.56 -1.95 6.89
N GLU A 186 -13.76 -1.75 6.33
CA GLU A 186 -14.65 -0.65 6.70
C GLU A 186 -15.04 -0.72 8.19
N ASN A 187 -15.44 -1.90 8.66
CA ASN A 187 -15.75 -2.12 10.09
C ASN A 187 -14.53 -1.89 11.01
N MET A 188 -13.33 -2.33 10.61
CA MET A 188 -12.11 -2.07 11.38
C MET A 188 -11.80 -0.57 11.49
N LEU A 189 -12.12 0.22 10.45
CA LEU A 189 -11.98 1.68 10.47
C LEU A 189 -13.03 2.34 11.37
N GLU A 190 -14.28 1.88 11.33
CA GLU A 190 -15.38 2.40 12.15
C GLU A 190 -15.18 2.10 13.64
N THR A 191 -14.69 0.90 13.97
CA THR A 191 -14.40 0.46 15.35
C THR A 191 -13.08 1.00 15.89
N GLY A 192 -12.23 1.57 15.04
CA GLY A 192 -10.92 2.10 15.41
C GLY A 192 -9.83 1.03 15.59
N GLU A 193 -10.11 -0.23 15.23
CA GLU A 193 -9.10 -1.30 15.15
C GLU A 193 -8.03 -1.02 14.09
N LEU A 194 -8.42 -0.30 13.03
CA LEU A 194 -7.52 0.26 12.03
C LEU A 194 -7.59 1.78 12.08
N GLN A 195 -6.48 2.44 12.40
CA GLN A 195 -6.42 3.90 12.35
C GLN A 195 -6.28 4.39 10.92
N ARG A 196 -7.16 5.31 10.52
CA ARG A 196 -7.11 5.99 9.24
C ARG A 196 -6.08 7.12 9.27
N GLY A 197 -4.83 6.80 8.94
CA GLY A 197 -3.80 7.80 8.71
C GLY A 197 -3.70 8.22 7.24
N PHE A 198 -2.73 9.09 6.95
CA PHE A 198 -2.56 9.71 5.64
C PHE A 198 -2.24 8.69 4.52
N PHE A 199 -1.39 7.71 4.81
CA PHE A 199 -0.97 6.70 3.83
C PHE A 199 -1.92 5.51 3.78
N GLU A 200 -2.58 5.20 4.90
CA GLU A 200 -3.56 4.13 5.05
C GLU A 200 -4.74 4.37 4.13
N ASP A 201 -5.22 5.61 4.03
CA ASP A 201 -6.29 6.01 3.11
C ASP A 201 -5.94 5.76 1.63
N ILE A 202 -4.65 5.85 1.27
CA ILE A 202 -4.17 5.55 -0.09
C ILE A 202 -4.12 4.04 -0.31
N LEU A 203 -3.59 3.31 0.66
CA LEU A 203 -3.40 1.86 0.60
C LEU A 203 -4.68 1.06 0.78
N LEU A 204 -5.73 1.65 1.34
CA LEU A 204 -7.04 1.02 1.43
C LEU A 204 -7.74 0.98 0.06
N GLU A 205 -7.45 1.93 -0.83
CA GLU A 205 -8.16 2.10 -2.09
C GLU A 205 -8.15 0.83 -2.96
N PRO A 206 -7.02 0.13 -3.20
CA PRO A 206 -7.03 -1.11 -3.98
C PRO A 206 -7.91 -2.23 -3.43
N TYR A 207 -8.12 -2.29 -2.11
CA TYR A 207 -8.98 -3.29 -1.48
C TYR A 207 -10.47 -3.01 -1.69
N MET A 208 -10.82 -1.76 -2.01
CA MET A 208 -12.20 -1.35 -2.28
C MET A 208 -12.60 -1.57 -3.75
N LEU A 209 -11.63 -1.91 -4.61
CA LEU A 209 -11.82 -2.04 -6.04
C LEU A 209 -12.02 -3.48 -6.48
N LYS A 210 -12.90 -3.65 -7.47
CA LYS A 210 -13.06 -4.93 -8.15
C LYS A 210 -12.04 -5.05 -9.29
N THR A 211 -10.93 -5.73 -9.01
CA THR A 211 -9.85 -5.94 -9.99
C THR A 211 -10.04 -7.24 -10.76
N GLN A 212 -9.33 -7.39 -11.89
CA GLN A 212 -9.36 -8.60 -12.71
C GLN A 212 -8.92 -9.88 -11.95
N PHE A 213 -8.13 -9.74 -10.88
CA PHE A 213 -7.81 -10.84 -9.97
C PHE A 213 -9.06 -11.38 -9.25
N SER A 214 -10.04 -10.54 -8.93
CA SER A 214 -11.27 -10.92 -8.21
C SER A 214 -12.45 -11.26 -9.13
N GLU A 215 -12.31 -11.04 -10.43
CA GLU A 215 -13.41 -11.16 -11.39
C GLU A 215 -13.82 -12.61 -11.67
N GLY A 216 -15.08 -12.77 -12.09
CA GLY A 216 -15.62 -14.09 -12.44
C GLY A 216 -14.98 -14.70 -13.68
N VAL A 217 -14.99 -16.02 -13.79
CA VAL A 217 -14.34 -16.80 -14.87
C VAL A 217 -14.76 -16.36 -16.29
N ARG A 218 -15.93 -15.73 -16.45
CA ARG A 218 -16.42 -15.21 -17.74
C ARG A 218 -15.66 -13.99 -18.25
N LYS A 219 -14.94 -13.25 -17.40
CA LYS A 219 -14.13 -12.07 -17.75
C LYS A 219 -12.82 -12.48 -18.38
N SER A 220 -12.88 -12.80 -19.68
CA SER A 220 -11.77 -13.39 -20.42
C SER A 220 -11.57 -12.76 -21.81
N SER A 221 -12.06 -11.53 -22.03
CA SER A 221 -11.81 -10.83 -23.29
C SER A 221 -10.33 -10.47 -23.42
N SER A 222 -9.86 -10.15 -24.64
CA SER A 222 -8.48 -9.69 -24.85
C SER A 222 -8.15 -8.48 -23.97
N ASN A 223 -9.09 -7.56 -23.80
CA ASN A 223 -8.90 -6.39 -22.93
C ASN A 223 -8.83 -6.78 -21.44
N ASP A 224 -9.65 -7.73 -20.99
CA ASP A 224 -9.60 -8.21 -19.60
C ASP A 224 -8.25 -8.87 -19.28
N LYS A 225 -7.73 -9.68 -20.22
CA LYS A 225 -6.46 -10.39 -20.05
C LYS A 225 -5.23 -9.48 -20.01
N LYS A 226 -5.29 -8.33 -20.69
CA LYS A 226 -4.22 -7.31 -20.62
C LYS A 226 -4.14 -6.66 -19.23
N LYS A 227 -5.28 -6.53 -18.54
CA LYS A 227 -5.31 -5.94 -17.20
C LYS A 227 -4.59 -6.80 -16.18
N ALA A 228 -5.02 -8.03 -15.96
CA ALA A 228 -4.39 -8.91 -14.98
C ALA A 228 -4.77 -10.39 -15.22
N PRO A 229 -4.07 -11.35 -14.60
CA PRO A 229 -4.48 -12.74 -14.62
C PRO A 229 -5.80 -12.93 -13.83
N ASN A 230 -6.73 -13.71 -14.38
CA ASN A 230 -7.99 -14.03 -13.71
C ASN A 230 -7.80 -15.23 -12.77
N ARG A 231 -7.67 -14.96 -11.46
CA ARG A 231 -7.47 -15.96 -10.40
C ARG A 231 -8.48 -17.11 -10.47
N ASN A 232 -9.78 -16.78 -10.59
CA ASN A 232 -10.84 -17.79 -10.62
C ASN A 232 -10.68 -18.71 -11.84
N GLY A 233 -10.38 -18.14 -13.00
CA GLY A 233 -10.14 -18.86 -14.24
C GLY A 233 -8.94 -19.78 -14.16
N ILE A 234 -7.83 -19.29 -13.61
CA ILE A 234 -6.58 -20.04 -13.45
C ILE A 234 -6.77 -21.20 -12.47
N LEU A 235 -7.28 -20.93 -11.26
CA LEU A 235 -7.40 -21.94 -10.21
C LEU A 235 -8.46 -23.01 -10.51
N HIS A 236 -9.46 -22.70 -11.32
CA HIS A 236 -10.43 -23.68 -11.83
C HIS A 236 -10.00 -24.35 -13.14
N GLY A 237 -8.80 -24.07 -13.66
CA GLY A 237 -8.28 -24.68 -14.89
C GLY A 237 -9.14 -24.37 -16.12
N HIS A 238 -9.81 -23.22 -16.15
CA HIS A 238 -10.76 -22.91 -17.20
C HIS A 238 -10.02 -22.57 -18.50
N ARG A 239 -10.37 -23.26 -19.59
CA ARG A 239 -9.69 -23.17 -20.92
C ARG A 239 -9.45 -21.76 -21.47
N LYS A 240 -10.24 -20.77 -21.06
CA LYS A 240 -10.09 -19.38 -21.50
C LYS A 240 -8.97 -18.62 -20.79
N HIS A 241 -8.34 -19.22 -19.78
CA HIS A 241 -7.33 -18.62 -18.91
C HIS A 241 -6.10 -19.52 -18.80
N LEU A 242 -5.72 -20.21 -19.87
CA LEU A 242 -4.51 -21.06 -19.90
C LEU A 242 -3.26 -20.30 -20.39
N ASP A 243 -3.45 -19.10 -20.91
CA ASP A 243 -2.42 -18.21 -21.46
C ASP A 243 -1.82 -17.24 -20.43
N TYR A 244 -1.98 -17.56 -19.14
CA TYR A 244 -1.48 -16.71 -18.06
C TYR A 244 0.02 -16.84 -17.79
N ASP A 245 0.64 -17.91 -18.31
CA ASP A 245 2.05 -18.28 -18.13
C ASP A 245 2.99 -17.31 -18.88
N ASN A 246 3.18 -16.12 -18.32
CA ASN A 246 4.12 -15.12 -18.81
C ASN A 246 4.64 -14.24 -17.67
N GLU A 247 5.76 -13.57 -17.95
CA GLU A 247 6.48 -12.72 -17.00
C GLU A 247 5.61 -11.58 -16.46
N LEU A 248 4.88 -10.88 -17.35
CA LEU A 248 4.04 -9.74 -16.98
C LEU A 248 2.97 -10.14 -15.95
N ASN A 249 2.27 -11.26 -16.18
CA ASN A 249 1.29 -11.77 -15.22
C ASN A 249 1.95 -12.23 -13.91
N SER A 250 3.16 -12.78 -13.98
CA SER A 250 3.91 -13.14 -12.78
C SER A 250 4.30 -11.89 -11.97
N LEU A 251 4.74 -10.82 -12.62
CA LEU A 251 5.09 -9.56 -11.97
C LEU A 251 3.86 -8.84 -11.42
N LYS A 252 2.73 -8.82 -12.13
CA LYS A 252 1.46 -8.31 -11.61
C LYS A 252 1.02 -9.07 -10.36
N SER A 253 1.10 -10.40 -10.39
CA SER A 253 0.78 -11.26 -9.24
C SER A 253 1.75 -11.05 -8.07
N PHE A 254 3.03 -10.87 -8.36
CA PHE A 254 4.04 -10.53 -7.36
C PHE A 254 3.79 -9.13 -6.76
N SER A 255 3.40 -8.15 -7.58
CA SER A 255 3.08 -6.80 -7.10
C SER A 255 1.91 -6.82 -6.11
N LEU A 256 0.89 -7.64 -6.37
CA LEU A 256 -0.22 -7.87 -5.44
C LEU A 256 0.26 -8.49 -4.12
N LEU A 257 1.10 -9.53 -4.20
CA LEU A 257 1.70 -10.14 -3.01
C LEU A 257 2.50 -9.12 -2.20
N ALA A 258 3.39 -8.36 -2.87
CA ALA A 258 4.21 -7.34 -2.24
C ALA A 258 3.33 -6.29 -1.55
N PHE A 259 2.35 -5.74 -2.27
CA PHE A 259 1.41 -4.77 -1.73
C PHE A 259 0.70 -5.31 -0.49
N VAL A 260 0.14 -6.52 -0.55
CA VAL A 260 -0.51 -7.15 0.62
C VAL A 260 0.45 -7.28 1.78
N VAL A 261 1.67 -7.77 1.56
CA VAL A 261 2.66 -7.93 2.63
C VAL A 261 2.98 -6.58 3.27
N PHE A 262 3.32 -5.55 2.50
CA PHE A 262 3.68 -4.25 3.04
C PHE A 262 2.51 -3.55 3.72
N SER A 263 1.32 -3.56 3.11
CA SER A 263 0.14 -2.92 3.70
C SER A 263 -0.27 -3.61 5.00
N VAL A 264 -0.42 -4.95 5.02
CA VAL A 264 -0.99 -5.64 6.19
C VAL A 264 0.05 -5.95 7.26
N LYS A 265 1.28 -6.34 6.90
CA LYS A 265 2.31 -6.75 7.88
C LYS A 265 3.13 -5.58 8.41
N ASP A 266 3.26 -4.50 7.63
CA ASP A 266 4.02 -3.32 8.06
C ASP A 266 3.10 -2.20 8.51
N ILE A 267 2.20 -1.72 7.65
CA ILE A 267 1.45 -0.49 7.91
C ILE A 267 0.25 -0.74 8.83
N PHE A 268 -0.67 -1.62 8.45
CA PHE A 268 -1.86 -1.92 9.25
C PHE A 268 -1.47 -2.54 10.58
N LYS A 269 -0.52 -3.48 10.61
CA LYS A 269 -0.06 -4.08 11.87
C LYS A 269 0.55 -3.09 12.86
N LYS A 270 1.27 -2.06 12.41
CA LYS A 270 1.78 -1.00 13.29
C LYS A 270 0.67 -0.11 13.85
N ASN A 271 -0.44 0.02 13.12
CA ASN A 271 -1.59 0.85 13.49
C ASN A 271 -2.73 0.08 14.17
N ILE A 272 -2.70 -1.25 14.13
CA ILE A 272 -3.49 -2.12 15.00
C ILE A 272 -2.85 -2.06 16.38
N THR A 273 -3.14 -0.98 17.12
CA THR A 273 -2.71 -0.85 18.51
C THR A 273 -3.69 -1.61 19.39
N ILE A 274 -3.26 -2.81 19.79
CA ILE A 274 -3.61 -3.60 20.99
C ILE A 274 -4.86 -3.08 21.73
N SER A 275 -6.03 -3.58 21.34
CA SER A 275 -7.15 -3.77 22.25
C SER A 275 -6.86 -4.99 23.13
N LYS A 276 -5.98 -4.82 24.12
CA LYS A 276 -5.90 -5.68 25.30
C LYS A 276 -5.74 -4.84 26.54
#